data_AF-A0A3C0VXN0-F1
#
_entry.id   AF-A0A3C0VXN0-F1
#
_cell.length_a   1.000
_cell.length_b   1.000
_cell.length_c   1.000
_cell.angle_alpha   90.00
_cell.angle_beta   90.00
_cell.angle_gamma   90.00
#
_symmetry.space_group_name_H-M   'P 1'
#
loop_
_entity.id
_entity.type
_entity.pdbx_description
1 polymer ?
#
loop_
_entity_poly.entity_id
_entity_poly.type
_entity_poly.pdbx_seq_one_letter_code
_entity_poly.pdbx_strand_id
1 'polypeptide(L)'
;PGSAYFRKSFELPGKPKTADVIVSADNTFVLLVNHRNGMAGNNWKELKFRNLADRFKAGRNVVTVMATNSGEDASPAGLWLGIRFQFEDGSTKDVISDKTWKVNTEDIKGWNKPEYDDSKWATASELGGLDVAPWRLAKELKVNGSDLAFGGKFRESLQNKTALTTALGRPNREQVTTQRPSVATTLQALALTNGEVLSRIIKDGAAALANGEEKQERLAKRLFHLAIGRGPTEAEAGMLDGLAGGENAKESVEDILWAVAMLPEFQLIY
;
A
#
# COMPACT_ATOMS: atom_id res chain seq x y z
N PRO A 1 31.33 0.65 8.21
CA PRO A 1 30.90 2.08 8.20
C PRO A 1 31.04 2.65 6.79
N GLY A 2 30.13 3.54 6.39
CA GLY A 2 30.13 4.11 5.04
C GLY A 2 28.79 4.71 4.64
N SER A 3 28.77 5.37 3.49
CA SER A 3 27.57 5.97 2.91
C SER A 3 27.06 5.13 1.74
N ALA A 4 25.74 5.06 1.62
CA ALA A 4 25.05 4.51 0.47
C ALA A 4 24.08 5.55 -0.09
N TYR A 5 24.03 5.62 -1.41
CA TYR A 5 23.26 6.59 -2.18
C TYR A 5 22.14 5.83 -2.89
N PHE A 6 20.90 6.19 -2.57
CA PHE A 6 19.70 5.55 -3.09
C PHE A 6 18.96 6.52 -4.01
N ARG A 7 18.48 6.00 -5.15
CA ARG A 7 17.71 6.75 -6.14
C ARG A 7 16.46 5.99 -6.58
N LYS A 8 15.37 6.72 -6.73
CA LYS A 8 14.13 6.21 -7.31
C LYS A 8 13.48 7.25 -8.21
N SER A 9 13.25 6.86 -9.45
CA SER A 9 12.49 7.65 -10.43
C SER A 9 11.12 7.03 -10.66
N PHE A 10 10.07 7.85 -10.76
CA PHE A 10 8.70 7.42 -11.04
C PHE A 10 7.86 8.55 -11.62
N GLU A 11 6.76 8.18 -12.28
CA GLU A 11 5.80 9.12 -12.87
C GLU A 11 4.59 9.33 -11.93
N LEU A 12 4.11 10.55 -11.80
CA LEU A 12 2.84 10.89 -11.13
C LEU A 12 1.80 11.36 -12.15
N PRO A 13 0.53 10.91 -12.06
CA PRO A 13 -0.52 11.27 -13.02
C PRO A 13 -0.89 12.76 -12.95
N GLY A 14 -0.66 13.40 -11.80
CA GLY A 14 -0.93 14.81 -11.57
C GLY A 14 -0.08 15.34 -10.42
N LYS A 15 -0.24 16.63 -10.10
CA LYS A 15 0.35 17.19 -8.88
C LYS A 15 -0.41 16.62 -7.67
N PRO A 16 0.27 16.00 -6.70
CA PRO A 16 -0.41 15.47 -5.53
C PRO A 16 -0.94 16.61 -4.64
N LYS A 17 -2.11 16.38 -4.03
CA LYS A 17 -2.67 17.23 -2.99
C LYS A 17 -1.88 17.07 -1.69
N THR A 18 -1.58 15.83 -1.32
CA THR A 18 -0.68 15.48 -0.21
C THR A 18 0.38 14.48 -0.66
N ALA A 19 1.58 14.57 -0.09
CA ALA A 19 2.65 13.60 -0.28
C ALA A 19 3.30 13.35 1.07
N ASP A 20 2.72 12.41 1.81
CA ASP A 20 3.13 12.09 3.17
C ASP A 20 4.33 11.14 3.11
N VAL A 21 5.46 11.57 3.67
CA VAL A 21 6.74 10.85 3.59
C VAL A 21 7.16 10.41 4.98
N ILE A 22 7.48 9.12 5.12
CA ILE A 22 8.16 8.55 6.29
C ILE A 22 9.52 8.01 5.87
N VAL A 23 10.55 8.29 6.67
CA VAL A 23 11.88 7.73 6.47
C VAL A 23 12.51 7.37 7.81
N SER A 24 13.25 6.25 7.83
CA SER A 24 14.23 5.94 8.85
C SER A 24 15.45 5.28 8.21
N ALA A 25 16.64 5.60 8.69
CA ALA A 25 17.87 4.95 8.27
C ALA A 25 18.80 4.75 9.46
N ASP A 26 19.48 3.61 9.48
CA ASP A 26 20.53 3.29 10.46
C ASP A 26 21.91 3.63 9.86
N ASN A 27 22.56 4.73 10.23
CA ASN A 27 22.27 5.63 11.38
C ASN A 27 21.67 6.99 11.01
N THR A 28 22.04 7.53 9.84
CA THR A 28 21.60 8.87 9.42
C THR A 28 21.15 8.88 7.97
N PHE A 29 20.29 9.83 7.60
CA PHE A 29 19.92 10.04 6.21
C PHE A 29 19.69 11.51 5.86
N VAL A 30 19.86 11.82 4.58
CA VAL A 30 19.42 13.06 3.93
C VAL A 30 18.61 12.70 2.69
N LEU A 31 17.34 13.10 2.67
CA LEU A 31 16.40 12.92 1.58
C LEU A 31 16.18 14.23 0.81
N LEU A 32 16.29 14.13 -0.52
CA LEU A 32 15.91 15.18 -1.45
C LEU A 32 14.85 14.66 -2.41
N VAL A 33 13.99 15.56 -2.86
CA VAL A 33 12.98 15.32 -3.89
C VAL A 33 13.22 16.31 -5.02
N ASN A 34 13.44 15.82 -6.23
CA ASN A 34 13.76 16.64 -7.40
C ASN A 34 14.91 17.62 -7.12
N HIS A 35 15.98 17.15 -6.45
CA HIS A 35 17.14 17.95 -6.03
C HIS A 35 16.84 19.08 -5.02
N ARG A 36 15.63 19.11 -4.45
CA ARG A 36 15.24 20.06 -3.40
C ARG A 36 15.23 19.36 -2.05
N ASN A 37 15.63 20.07 -0.99
CA ASN A 37 15.64 19.55 0.38
C ASN A 37 14.25 19.01 0.77
N GLY A 38 14.21 17.75 1.24
CA GLY A 38 13.01 17.11 1.76
C GLY A 38 13.08 16.95 3.27
N MET A 39 13.95 16.06 3.75
CA MET A 39 14.02 15.66 5.16
C MET A 39 15.41 15.12 5.50
N ALA A 40 15.80 15.17 6.77
CA ALA A 40 16.99 14.48 7.27
C ALA A 40 16.71 13.89 8.66
N GLY A 41 17.48 12.88 9.04
CA GLY A 41 17.39 12.23 10.34
C GLY A 41 18.73 11.62 10.75
N ASN A 42 18.92 11.45 12.05
CA ASN A 42 20.16 10.95 12.65
C ASN A 42 19.95 9.90 13.75
N ASN A 43 18.73 9.41 13.90
CA ASN A 43 18.34 8.41 14.89
C ASN A 43 17.31 7.48 14.26
N TRP A 44 17.70 6.23 13.96
CA TRP A 44 16.83 5.27 13.28
C TRP A 44 15.60 4.87 14.10
N LYS A 45 15.66 5.01 15.43
CA LYS A 45 14.52 4.75 16.32
C LYS A 45 13.43 5.80 16.20
N GLU A 46 13.76 6.97 15.65
CA GLU A 46 12.82 8.05 15.40
C GLU A 46 12.49 8.12 13.91
N LEU A 47 11.39 7.47 13.52
CA LEU A 47 10.85 7.64 12.17
C LEU A 47 10.48 9.10 11.96
N LYS A 48 11.04 9.71 10.92
CA LYS A 48 10.73 11.10 10.58
C LYS A 48 9.57 11.14 9.60
N PHE A 49 8.63 12.03 9.85
CA PHE A 49 7.41 12.22 9.06
C PHE A 49 7.28 13.66 8.59
N ARG A 50 6.93 13.87 7.32
CA ARG A 50 6.63 15.20 6.77
C ARG A 50 5.81 15.08 5.48
N ASN A 51 4.86 15.99 5.32
CA ASN A 51 4.22 16.22 4.02
C ASN A 51 5.14 17.04 3.11
N LEU A 52 5.44 16.52 1.92
CA LEU A 52 6.34 17.11 0.93
C LEU A 52 5.66 17.37 -0.42
N ALA A 53 4.33 17.56 -0.43
CA ALA A 53 3.55 17.72 -1.68
C ALA A 53 4.09 18.86 -2.57
N ASP A 54 4.60 19.92 -1.97
CA ASP A 54 5.21 21.09 -2.63
C ASP A 54 6.53 20.78 -3.37
N ARG A 55 7.09 19.59 -3.18
CA ARG A 55 8.31 19.11 -3.85
C ARG A 55 8.05 18.22 -5.04
N PHE A 56 6.84 17.69 -5.18
CA PHE A 56 6.43 16.82 -6.28
C PHE A 56 5.67 17.59 -7.38
N LYS A 57 5.72 17.05 -8.60
CA LYS A 57 5.05 17.58 -9.79
C LYS A 57 4.34 16.47 -10.56
N ALA A 58 3.48 16.85 -11.50
CA ALA A 58 2.99 15.89 -12.49
C ALA A 58 4.14 15.37 -13.38
N GLY A 59 4.04 14.13 -13.83
CA GLY A 59 5.08 13.46 -14.62
C GLY A 59 6.27 12.98 -13.76
N ARG A 60 7.47 13.04 -14.35
CA ARG A 60 8.67 12.45 -13.76
C ARG A 60 9.10 13.14 -12.48
N ASN A 61 9.26 12.36 -11.42
CA ASN A 61 9.84 12.75 -10.15
C ASN A 61 11.00 11.83 -9.77
N VAL A 62 11.96 12.38 -9.03
CA VAL A 62 13.11 11.63 -8.51
C VAL A 62 13.23 11.87 -7.02
N VAL A 63 13.33 10.78 -6.26
CA VAL A 63 13.65 10.79 -4.83
C VAL A 63 15.06 10.23 -4.65
N THR A 64 15.86 10.96 -3.88
CA THR A 64 17.25 10.59 -3.59
C THR A 64 17.46 10.56 -2.08
N VAL A 65 18.14 9.53 -1.58
CA VAL A 65 18.48 9.40 -0.16
C VAL A 65 19.95 9.05 -0.03
N MET A 66 20.71 9.87 0.68
CA MET A 66 22.03 9.49 1.18
C MET A 66 21.83 8.94 2.57
N ALA A 67 22.21 7.69 2.81
CA ALA A 67 22.18 7.07 4.13
C ALA A 67 23.61 6.75 4.57
N THR A 68 23.94 7.02 5.84
CA THR A 68 25.28 6.78 6.39
C THR A 68 25.19 5.88 7.60
N ASN A 69 25.91 4.76 7.54
CA ASN A 69 26.16 3.89 8.67
C ASN A 69 27.44 4.35 9.38
N SER A 70 27.25 4.91 10.57
CA SER A 70 28.25 5.44 11.50
C SER A 70 28.65 4.39 12.53
N GLY A 71 29.95 4.28 12.82
CA GLY A 71 30.49 3.34 13.80
C GLY A 71 31.90 2.90 13.43
N GLU A 72 32.62 2.29 14.37
CA GLU A 72 33.97 1.75 14.11
C GLU A 72 33.92 0.29 13.62
N ASP A 73 32.91 -0.48 14.06
CA ASP A 73 32.72 -1.89 13.71
C ASP A 73 31.64 -2.12 12.65
N ALA A 74 31.58 -3.36 12.14
CA ALA A 74 30.51 -3.83 11.28
C ALA A 74 29.17 -3.91 12.06
N SER A 75 28.35 -2.86 11.93
CA SER A 75 27.00 -2.77 12.46
C SER A 75 25.94 -3.02 11.37
N PRO A 76 24.72 -3.46 11.75
CA PRO A 76 23.58 -3.47 10.84
C PRO A 76 23.33 -2.08 10.23
N ALA A 77 23.00 -2.04 8.93
CA ALA A 77 22.63 -0.82 8.23
C ALA A 77 21.37 -1.07 7.41
N GLY A 78 20.50 -0.07 7.33
CA GLY A 78 19.26 -0.18 6.57
C GLY A 78 18.62 1.17 6.34
N LEU A 79 17.89 1.28 5.23
CA LEU A 79 17.03 2.41 4.91
C LEU A 79 15.63 1.87 4.69
N TRP A 80 14.65 2.47 5.37
CA TRP A 80 13.24 2.25 5.09
C TRP A 80 12.57 3.58 4.76
N LEU A 81 11.78 3.60 3.69
CA LEU A 81 11.10 4.79 3.21
C LEU A 81 9.73 4.44 2.64
N GLY A 82 8.73 5.24 2.97
CA GLY A 82 7.40 5.19 2.38
C GLY A 82 6.92 6.60 2.01
N ILE A 83 6.31 6.72 0.82
CA ILE A 83 5.68 7.96 0.34
C ILE A 83 4.27 7.65 -0.15
N ARG A 84 3.28 8.34 0.41
CA ARG A 84 1.88 8.18 0.06
C ARG A 84 1.38 9.47 -0.54
N PHE A 85 0.96 9.38 -1.79
CA PHE A 85 0.34 10.47 -2.51
C PHE A 85 -1.19 10.35 -2.40
N GLN A 86 -1.85 11.48 -2.17
CA GLN A 86 -3.28 11.64 -2.41
C GLN A 86 -3.48 12.73 -3.46
N PHE A 87 -4.39 12.52 -4.40
CA PHE A 87 -4.71 13.46 -5.48
C PHE A 87 -6.07 14.14 -5.24
N GLU A 88 -6.39 15.16 -6.04
CA GLU A 88 -7.65 15.92 -5.89
C GLU A 88 -8.90 15.06 -6.15
N ASP A 89 -8.79 14.03 -6.98
CA ASP A 89 -9.86 13.06 -7.24
C ASP A 89 -10.02 12.00 -6.12
N GLY A 90 -9.19 12.09 -5.07
CA GLY A 90 -9.18 11.14 -3.96
C GLY A 90 -8.45 9.82 -4.26
N SER A 91 -7.87 9.65 -5.45
CA SER A 91 -6.99 8.51 -5.73
C SER A 91 -5.69 8.59 -4.92
N THR A 92 -5.05 7.44 -4.72
CA THR A 92 -3.80 7.34 -3.98
C THR A 92 -2.73 6.59 -4.76
N LYS A 93 -1.47 6.87 -4.44
CA LYS A 93 -0.32 6.12 -4.97
C LYS A 93 0.74 6.00 -3.89
N ASP A 94 1.34 4.83 -3.76
CA ASP A 94 2.42 4.59 -2.81
C ASP A 94 3.75 4.34 -3.54
N VAL A 95 4.84 4.84 -2.96
CA VAL A 95 6.22 4.53 -3.34
C VAL A 95 6.97 4.13 -2.07
N ILE A 96 7.46 2.89 -2.05
CA ILE A 96 8.11 2.29 -0.88
C ILE A 96 9.53 1.87 -1.26
N SER A 97 10.45 1.87 -0.30
CA SER A 97 11.78 1.28 -0.44
C SER A 97 11.67 -0.22 -0.74
N ASP A 98 12.19 -0.65 -1.87
CA ASP A 98 12.17 -2.04 -2.33
C ASP A 98 13.40 -2.32 -3.23
N LYS A 99 13.48 -3.54 -3.77
CA LYS A 99 14.55 -3.95 -4.70
C LYS A 99 14.64 -3.16 -6.00
N THR A 100 13.63 -2.36 -6.35
CA THR A 100 13.59 -1.56 -7.58
C THR A 100 14.23 -0.19 -7.42
N TRP A 101 14.71 0.15 -6.22
CA TRP A 101 15.56 1.31 -5.99
C TRP A 101 16.96 1.07 -6.53
N LYS A 102 17.60 2.13 -7.03
CA LYS A 102 18.99 2.12 -7.47
C LYS A 102 19.89 2.49 -6.30
N VAL A 103 21.02 1.81 -6.15
CA VAL A 103 22.00 2.04 -5.08
C VAL A 103 23.42 2.16 -5.61
N ASN A 104 24.21 3.02 -4.98
CA ASN A 104 25.65 3.13 -5.16
C ASN A 104 26.33 3.44 -3.81
N THR A 105 27.59 3.09 -3.65
CA THR A 105 28.41 3.38 -2.45
C THR A 105 29.47 4.44 -2.69
N GLU A 106 29.60 4.94 -3.93
CA GLU A 106 30.51 6.01 -4.31
C GLU A 106 29.80 7.37 -4.35
N ASP A 107 30.47 8.41 -3.84
CA ASP A 107 29.98 9.79 -3.91
C ASP A 107 30.18 10.38 -5.31
N ILE A 108 29.23 10.09 -6.22
CA ILE A 108 29.30 10.57 -7.60
C ILE A 108 28.76 12.00 -7.69
N LYS A 109 29.57 12.94 -8.14
CA LYS A 109 29.14 14.34 -8.30
C LYS A 109 27.86 14.47 -9.13
N GLY A 110 26.85 15.12 -8.55
CA GLY A 110 25.57 15.39 -9.23
C GLY A 110 24.62 14.19 -9.27
N TRP A 111 24.93 13.09 -8.55
CA TRP A 111 24.07 11.92 -8.44
C TRP A 111 22.66 12.24 -7.97
N ASN A 112 22.43 13.37 -7.29
CA ASN A 112 21.13 13.76 -6.73
C ASN A 112 20.28 14.63 -7.68
N LYS A 113 20.73 14.86 -8.92
CA LYS A 113 19.97 15.62 -9.92
C LYS A 113 18.89 14.76 -10.62
N PRO A 114 17.76 15.35 -11.07
CA PRO A 114 16.72 14.60 -11.76
C PRO A 114 17.16 14.01 -13.10
N GLU A 115 18.10 14.66 -13.79
CA GLU A 115 18.61 14.30 -15.11
C GLU A 115 19.75 13.28 -15.06
N TYR A 116 20.24 12.96 -13.86
CA TYR A 116 21.32 11.99 -13.70
C TYR A 116 20.88 10.58 -14.11
N ASP A 117 21.67 9.95 -14.98
CA ASP A 117 21.44 8.57 -15.43
C ASP A 117 22.01 7.55 -14.43
N ASP A 118 21.11 6.84 -13.75
CA ASP A 118 21.41 5.77 -12.81
C ASP A 118 21.24 4.36 -13.42
N SER A 119 21.19 4.24 -14.75
CA SER A 119 21.08 2.95 -15.45
C SER A 119 22.16 1.95 -15.04
N LYS A 120 23.39 2.44 -14.81
CA LYS A 120 24.56 1.64 -14.40
C LYS A 120 24.60 1.33 -12.90
N TRP A 121 23.70 1.89 -12.09
CA TRP A 121 23.65 1.61 -10.66
C TRP A 121 23.06 0.22 -10.40
N ALA A 122 23.59 -0.44 -9.37
CA ALA A 122 23.05 -1.68 -8.88
C ALA A 122 21.64 -1.46 -8.33
N THR A 123 20.84 -2.53 -8.28
CA THR A 123 19.56 -2.54 -7.56
C THR A 123 19.79 -2.71 -6.07
N ALA A 124 18.94 -2.11 -5.25
CA ALA A 124 19.00 -2.24 -3.80
C ALA A 124 18.71 -3.68 -3.35
N SER A 125 19.33 -4.09 -2.25
CA SER A 125 19.03 -5.34 -1.57
C SER A 125 17.88 -5.13 -0.57
N GLU A 126 16.84 -5.94 -0.66
CA GLU A 126 15.71 -5.90 0.26
C GLU A 126 16.03 -6.70 1.53
N LEU A 127 16.10 -6.01 2.68
CA LEU A 127 16.42 -6.63 3.97
C LEU A 127 15.17 -7.21 4.66
N GLY A 128 13.99 -6.70 4.33
CA GLY A 128 12.70 -7.09 4.90
C GLY A 128 11.77 -5.89 5.13
N GLY A 129 10.57 -6.17 5.65
CA GLY A 129 9.58 -5.14 5.97
C GLY A 129 9.81 -4.46 7.32
N LEU A 130 8.80 -3.72 7.79
CA LEU A 130 8.85 -2.94 9.04
C LEU A 130 9.12 -3.75 10.31
N ASP A 131 8.87 -5.06 10.30
CA ASP A 131 9.05 -5.94 11.47
C ASP A 131 10.42 -6.62 11.54
N VAL A 132 11.29 -6.40 10.55
CA VAL A 132 12.57 -7.11 10.45
C VAL A 132 13.51 -6.75 11.61
N ALA A 133 14.15 -7.77 12.19
CA ALA A 133 15.21 -7.57 13.17
C ALA A 133 16.48 -7.04 12.49
N PRO A 134 17.29 -6.20 13.16
CA PRO A 134 17.17 -5.79 14.57
C PRO A 134 16.21 -4.62 14.81
N TRP A 135 15.75 -3.92 13.77
CA TRP A 135 15.09 -2.62 13.90
C TRP A 135 13.65 -2.66 14.40
N ARG A 136 12.81 -3.58 13.91
CA ARG A 136 11.39 -3.70 14.29
C ARG A 136 10.64 -2.35 14.28
N LEU A 137 10.85 -1.55 13.22
CA LEU A 137 10.31 -0.20 13.04
C LEU A 137 8.80 -0.09 13.22
N ALA A 138 8.04 -1.17 12.98
CA ALA A 138 6.59 -1.20 13.23
C ALA A 138 6.22 -0.82 14.67
N LYS A 139 7.07 -1.10 15.66
CA LYS A 139 6.85 -0.73 17.08
C LYS A 139 7.04 0.77 17.34
N GLU A 140 7.88 1.42 16.54
CA GLU A 140 8.22 2.83 16.68
C GLU A 140 7.32 3.74 15.82
N LEU A 141 6.52 3.15 14.92
CA LEU A 141 5.55 3.85 14.08
C LEU A 141 4.35 4.33 14.92
N LYS A 142 4.52 5.43 15.65
CA LYS A 142 3.47 6.10 16.45
C LYS A 142 2.57 6.97 15.58
N VAL A 143 1.95 6.40 14.55
CA VAL A 143 1.07 7.15 13.64
C VAL A 143 -0.38 6.77 13.92
N ASN A 144 -1.22 7.78 14.15
CA ASN A 144 -2.65 7.60 14.35
C ASN A 144 -3.37 7.26 13.02
N GLY A 145 -3.56 5.96 12.78
CA GLY A 145 -4.81 5.37 12.26
C GLY A 145 -5.25 5.57 10.79
N SER A 146 -5.22 6.75 10.16
CA SER A 146 -5.70 6.91 8.76
C SER A 146 -4.61 7.21 7.75
N ASP A 147 -3.56 7.88 8.19
CA ASP A 147 -2.80 8.66 7.21
C ASP A 147 -1.70 7.83 6.53
N LEU A 148 -1.30 6.68 7.11
CA LEU A 148 -0.08 5.98 6.69
C LEU A 148 -0.25 4.45 6.74
N ALA A 149 -1.12 3.89 5.89
CA ALA A 149 -1.11 2.45 5.60
C ALA A 149 -0.03 2.10 4.55
N PHE A 150 1.23 2.43 4.80
CA PHE A 150 2.34 2.16 3.88
C PHE A 150 2.57 0.67 3.67
N GLY A 151 2.05 0.09 2.58
CA GLY A 151 2.41 -1.24 2.03
C GLY A 151 2.45 -2.42 3.00
N GLY A 152 2.10 -2.21 4.26
CA GLY A 152 2.05 -3.17 5.33
C GLY A 152 0.63 -3.68 5.40
N LYS A 153 0.51 -4.99 5.63
CA LYS A 153 -0.78 -5.60 5.99
C LYS A 153 -1.11 -5.16 7.40
N PHE A 154 -1.69 -3.97 7.56
CA PHE A 154 -2.22 -3.53 8.84
C PHE A 154 -3.52 -4.27 9.11
N ARG A 155 -3.71 -4.73 10.35
CA ARG A 155 -5.02 -5.25 10.77
C ARG A 155 -6.04 -4.12 10.62
N GLU A 156 -7.20 -4.41 10.03
CA GLU A 156 -8.27 -3.43 9.84
C GLU A 156 -8.69 -2.73 11.16
N SER A 157 -8.54 -3.43 12.29
CA SER A 157 -8.77 -2.88 13.63
C SER A 157 -7.83 -1.72 14.01
N LEU A 158 -6.68 -1.59 13.36
CA LEU A 158 -5.70 -0.51 13.57
C LEU A 158 -5.93 0.68 12.62
N GLN A 159 -6.68 0.48 11.56
CA GLN A 159 -7.01 1.56 10.61
C GLN A 159 -8.13 2.45 11.15
N ASN A 160 -8.22 3.67 10.66
CA ASN A 160 -9.29 4.60 10.98
C ASN A 160 -10.61 4.16 10.35
N LYS A 161 -11.69 4.57 10.99
CA LYS A 161 -13.05 4.24 10.58
C LYS A 161 -13.35 4.95 9.25
N THR A 162 -13.77 4.20 8.25
CA THR A 162 -14.26 4.71 6.96
C THR A 162 -15.79 4.77 6.94
N ALA A 163 -16.38 5.48 5.97
CA ALA A 163 -17.83 5.48 5.77
C ALA A 163 -18.37 4.07 5.49
N LEU A 164 -17.65 3.29 4.67
CA LEU A 164 -18.01 1.89 4.39
C LEU A 164 -17.93 1.01 5.64
N THR A 165 -16.85 1.06 6.41
CA THR A 165 -16.75 0.25 7.65
C THR A 165 -17.75 0.69 8.71
N THR A 166 -18.10 1.98 8.76
CA THR A 166 -19.20 2.50 9.58
C THR A 166 -20.53 1.89 9.17
N ALA A 167 -20.84 1.91 7.87
CA ALA A 167 -22.03 1.27 7.34
C ALA A 167 -22.03 -0.21 7.75
N LEU A 168 -20.96 -0.96 7.51
CA LEU A 168 -20.81 -2.39 7.87
C LEU A 168 -20.77 -2.70 9.38
N GLY A 169 -21.14 -1.74 10.23
CA GLY A 169 -21.41 -2.00 11.65
C GLY A 169 -20.18 -1.91 12.54
N ARG A 170 -19.06 -1.32 12.07
CA ARG A 170 -17.93 -1.01 12.93
C ARG A 170 -18.37 0.03 13.98
N PRO A 171 -18.36 -0.27 15.29
CA PRO A 171 -18.73 0.70 16.32
C PRO A 171 -17.62 1.75 16.49
N ASN A 172 -17.94 2.86 17.17
CA ASN A 172 -16.91 3.78 17.62
C ASN A 172 -16.06 3.10 18.71
N ARG A 173 -14.76 3.44 18.84
CA ARG A 173 -13.83 2.75 19.76
C ARG A 173 -14.23 2.86 21.24
N GLU A 174 -15.05 3.84 21.57
CA GLU A 174 -15.58 4.08 22.92
C GLU A 174 -16.82 3.23 23.24
N GLN A 175 -17.44 2.61 22.22
CA GLN A 175 -18.65 1.81 22.37
C GLN A 175 -18.33 0.33 22.21
N VAL A 176 -18.58 -0.44 23.27
CA VAL A 176 -18.54 -1.89 23.23
C VAL A 176 -19.96 -2.40 23.00
N THR A 177 -20.20 -2.97 21.82
CA THR A 177 -21.41 -3.77 21.55
C THR A 177 -21.04 -5.24 21.54
N THR A 178 -21.79 -6.05 22.28
CA THR A 178 -21.67 -7.52 22.29
C THR A 178 -22.70 -8.19 21.38
N GLN A 179 -23.55 -7.39 20.73
CA GLN A 179 -24.57 -7.87 19.80
C GLN A 179 -24.22 -7.46 18.38
N ARG A 180 -24.44 -8.39 17.45
CA ARG A 180 -24.37 -8.12 16.01
C ARG A 180 -25.76 -8.39 15.41
N PRO A 181 -26.44 -7.38 14.84
CA PRO A 181 -27.74 -7.56 14.21
C PRO A 181 -27.65 -8.54 13.03
N SER A 182 -28.66 -9.40 12.89
CA SER A 182 -28.78 -10.35 11.77
C SER A 182 -29.43 -9.74 10.53
N VAL A 183 -30.04 -8.56 10.65
CA VAL A 183 -30.69 -7.83 9.56
C VAL A 183 -29.85 -6.62 9.16
N ALA A 184 -29.61 -6.48 7.85
CA ALA A 184 -28.90 -5.33 7.31
C ALA A 184 -29.70 -4.03 7.53
N THR A 185 -29.02 -3.00 8.01
CA THR A 185 -29.59 -1.64 8.07
C THR A 185 -29.74 -1.04 6.66
N THR A 186 -30.61 -0.04 6.49
CA THR A 186 -30.78 0.65 5.20
C THR A 186 -29.46 1.24 4.67
N LEU A 187 -28.61 1.76 5.56
CA LEU A 187 -27.28 2.27 5.19
C LEU A 187 -26.33 1.16 4.74
N GLN A 188 -26.40 -0.02 5.36
CA GLN A 188 -25.63 -1.19 4.93
C GLN A 188 -26.07 -1.67 3.56
N ALA A 189 -27.38 -1.81 3.35
CA ALA A 189 -27.92 -2.21 2.06
C ALA A 189 -27.50 -1.23 0.95
N LEU A 190 -27.62 0.08 1.20
CA LEU A 190 -27.21 1.09 0.21
C LEU A 190 -25.70 1.03 -0.09
N ALA A 191 -24.87 0.86 0.95
CA ALA A 191 -23.41 0.78 0.79
C ALA A 191 -22.97 -0.49 0.06
N LEU A 192 -23.68 -1.61 0.24
CA LEU A 192 -23.39 -2.88 -0.42
C LEU A 192 -23.88 -2.89 -1.88
N THR A 193 -25.06 -2.32 -2.17
CA THR A 193 -25.62 -2.36 -3.52
C THR A 193 -24.98 -1.33 -4.46
N ASN A 194 -24.83 -0.07 -4.02
CA ASN A 194 -24.43 1.04 -4.89
C ASN A 194 -23.32 1.93 -4.28
N GLY A 195 -22.61 1.45 -3.27
CA GLY A 195 -21.57 2.23 -2.60
C GLY A 195 -20.33 2.42 -3.48
N GLU A 196 -19.98 3.67 -3.78
CA GLU A 196 -18.78 4.02 -4.58
C GLU A 196 -17.50 3.41 -3.98
N VAL A 197 -17.39 3.40 -2.65
CA VAL A 197 -16.22 2.86 -1.94
C VAL A 197 -16.06 1.37 -2.18
N LEU A 198 -17.13 0.59 -2.06
CA LEU A 198 -17.07 -0.86 -2.28
C LEU A 198 -16.78 -1.17 -3.75
N SER A 199 -17.46 -0.46 -4.66
CA SER A 199 -17.22 -0.60 -6.10
C SER A 199 -15.75 -0.33 -6.46
N ARG A 200 -15.15 0.72 -5.91
CA ARG A 200 -13.74 1.04 -6.12
C ARG A 200 -12.82 -0.05 -5.59
N ILE A 201 -13.08 -0.55 -4.37
CA ILE A 201 -12.29 -1.65 -3.76
C ILE A 201 -12.35 -2.91 -4.62
N ILE A 202 -13.54 -3.29 -5.10
CA ILE A 202 -13.72 -4.46 -5.96
C ILE A 202 -12.96 -4.27 -7.29
N LYS A 203 -13.06 -3.09 -7.92
CA LYS A 203 -12.37 -2.78 -9.17
C LYS A 203 -10.84 -2.78 -9.05
N ASP A 204 -10.32 -2.24 -7.96
CA ASP A 204 -8.88 -2.24 -7.66
C ASP A 204 -8.39 -3.68 -7.37
N GLY A 205 -9.17 -4.45 -6.62
CA GLY A 205 -8.92 -5.86 -6.36
C GLY A 205 -8.92 -6.71 -7.63
N ALA A 206 -9.88 -6.47 -8.53
CA ALA A 206 -9.96 -7.15 -9.82
C ALA A 206 -8.74 -6.87 -10.69
N ALA A 207 -8.29 -5.60 -10.73
CA ALA A 207 -7.05 -5.24 -11.45
C ALA A 207 -5.82 -5.97 -10.90
N ALA A 208 -5.70 -6.10 -9.58
CA ALA A 208 -4.58 -6.79 -8.95
C ALA A 208 -4.62 -8.31 -9.21
N LEU A 209 -5.80 -8.93 -9.16
CA LEU A 209 -5.96 -10.36 -9.33
C LEU A 209 -5.89 -10.80 -10.80
N ALA A 210 -6.37 -9.97 -11.74
CA ALA A 210 -6.31 -10.26 -13.17
C ALA A 210 -4.87 -10.27 -13.73
N ASN A 211 -3.94 -9.58 -13.07
CA ASN A 211 -2.52 -9.59 -13.43
C ASN A 211 -1.75 -10.81 -12.88
N GLY A 212 -2.42 -11.70 -12.13
CA GLY A 212 -1.81 -12.92 -11.62
C GLY A 212 -1.70 -14.03 -12.68
N GLU A 213 -0.77 -14.96 -12.50
CA GLU A 213 -0.57 -16.11 -13.39
C GLU A 213 -1.63 -17.23 -13.20
N GLU A 214 -2.62 -17.03 -12.32
CA GLU A 214 -3.60 -18.04 -11.94
C GLU A 214 -4.79 -18.08 -12.91
N LYS A 215 -5.19 -19.28 -13.36
CA LYS A 215 -6.40 -19.45 -14.19
C LYS A 215 -7.65 -18.97 -13.43
N GLN A 216 -8.55 -18.26 -14.11
CA GLN A 216 -9.76 -17.67 -13.51
C GLN A 216 -10.66 -18.67 -12.76
N GLU A 217 -10.81 -19.90 -13.28
CA GLU A 217 -11.57 -20.95 -12.59
C GLU A 217 -10.99 -21.32 -11.21
N ARG A 218 -9.65 -21.38 -11.10
CA ARG A 218 -8.97 -21.65 -9.82
C ARG A 218 -9.05 -20.45 -8.90
N LEU A 219 -8.91 -19.24 -9.46
CA LEU A 219 -9.09 -17.99 -8.74
C LEU A 219 -10.49 -17.91 -8.12
N ALA A 220 -11.55 -18.22 -8.87
CA ALA A 220 -12.92 -18.20 -8.39
C ALA A 220 -13.13 -19.16 -7.21
N LYS A 221 -12.66 -20.41 -7.34
CA LYS A 221 -12.72 -21.39 -6.24
C LYS A 221 -11.96 -20.91 -5.00
N ARG A 222 -10.79 -20.31 -5.18
CA ARG A 222 -9.99 -19.75 -4.09
C ARG A 222 -10.70 -18.57 -3.42
N LEU A 223 -11.32 -17.69 -4.19
CA LEU A 223 -12.09 -16.56 -3.67
C LEU A 223 -13.26 -17.03 -2.79
N PHE A 224 -14.00 -18.06 -3.22
CA PHE A 224 -15.06 -18.67 -2.42
C PHE A 224 -14.54 -19.20 -1.07
N HIS A 225 -13.45 -19.97 -1.09
CA HIS A 225 -12.85 -20.48 0.16
C HIS A 225 -12.37 -19.36 1.08
N LEU A 226 -11.82 -18.27 0.54
CA LEU A 226 -11.32 -17.14 1.33
C LEU A 226 -12.46 -16.25 1.87
N ALA A 227 -13.53 -16.07 1.10
CA ALA A 227 -14.61 -15.16 1.44
C ALA A 227 -15.66 -15.80 2.34
N ILE A 228 -16.06 -17.05 2.05
CA ILE A 228 -17.17 -17.73 2.74
C ILE A 228 -16.77 -19.07 3.38
N GLY A 229 -15.51 -19.50 3.24
CA GLY A 229 -14.99 -20.71 3.91
C GLY A 229 -15.42 -22.04 3.28
N ARG A 230 -16.16 -22.03 2.17
CA ARG A 230 -16.57 -23.21 1.40
C ARG A 230 -16.25 -23.03 -0.08
N GLY A 231 -16.22 -24.14 -0.83
CA GLY A 231 -16.19 -24.09 -2.29
C GLY A 231 -17.54 -23.67 -2.89
N PRO A 232 -17.56 -23.29 -4.18
CA PRO A 232 -18.80 -23.04 -4.90
C PRO A 232 -19.60 -24.34 -5.03
N THR A 233 -20.92 -24.23 -4.90
CA THR A 233 -21.91 -25.26 -5.25
C THR A 233 -21.94 -25.50 -6.76
N GLU A 234 -22.59 -26.57 -7.23
CA GLU A 234 -22.69 -26.85 -8.67
C GLU A 234 -23.37 -25.71 -9.45
N ALA A 235 -24.40 -25.09 -8.88
CA ALA A 235 -25.08 -23.95 -9.48
C ALA A 235 -24.18 -22.71 -9.55
N GLU A 236 -23.43 -22.42 -8.49
CA GLU A 236 -22.45 -21.32 -8.46
C GLU A 236 -21.30 -21.56 -9.42
N ALA A 237 -20.79 -22.79 -9.52
CA ALA A 237 -19.74 -23.16 -10.46
C ALA A 237 -20.17 -22.94 -11.91
N GLY A 238 -21.39 -23.35 -12.27
CA GLY A 238 -21.94 -23.09 -13.61
C GLY A 238 -22.07 -21.61 -13.95
N MET A 239 -22.44 -20.76 -12.98
CA MET A 239 -22.46 -19.30 -13.17
C MET A 239 -21.05 -18.71 -13.32
N LEU A 240 -20.09 -19.19 -12.52
CA LEU A 240 -18.70 -18.74 -12.57
C LEU A 240 -18.01 -19.10 -13.90
N ASP A 241 -18.30 -20.27 -14.46
CA ASP A 241 -17.78 -20.67 -15.77
C ASP A 241 -18.29 -19.73 -16.89
N GLY A 242 -19.52 -19.25 -16.77
CA GLY A 242 -20.07 -18.23 -17.66
C GLY A 242 -19.37 -16.86 -17.53
N LEU A 243 -19.04 -16.45 -16.30
CA LEU A 243 -18.34 -15.18 -16.03
C LEU A 243 -16.85 -15.23 -16.43
N ALA A 244 -16.21 -16.39 -16.29
CA ALA A 244 -14.81 -16.61 -16.67
C ALA A 244 -14.60 -16.64 -18.19
N GLY A 245 -15.65 -16.76 -19.00
CA GLY A 245 -15.57 -16.78 -20.47
C GLY A 245 -15.50 -15.40 -21.15
N GLY A 246 -15.47 -14.30 -20.38
CA GLY A 246 -15.44 -12.94 -20.93
C GLY A 246 -14.15 -12.59 -21.68
N GLU A 247 -14.25 -11.75 -22.71
CA GLU A 247 -13.09 -11.30 -23.51
C GLU A 247 -12.09 -10.47 -22.67
N ASN A 248 -12.55 -9.85 -21.59
CA ASN A 248 -11.74 -9.02 -20.71
C ASN A 248 -11.55 -9.68 -19.33
N ALA A 249 -10.34 -10.17 -19.08
CA ALA A 249 -10.00 -10.86 -17.84
C ALA A 249 -10.23 -10.00 -16.58
N LYS A 250 -10.08 -8.68 -16.67
CA LYS A 250 -10.29 -7.77 -15.54
C LYS A 250 -11.77 -7.64 -15.19
N GLU A 251 -12.63 -7.48 -16.19
CA GLU A 251 -14.08 -7.39 -16.01
C GLU A 251 -14.65 -8.70 -15.49
N SER A 252 -14.21 -9.84 -16.04
CA SER A 252 -14.60 -11.16 -15.53
C SER A 252 -14.26 -11.35 -14.05
N VAL A 253 -13.08 -10.91 -13.59
CA VAL A 253 -12.70 -11.01 -12.17
C VAL A 253 -13.51 -10.04 -11.31
N GLU A 254 -13.81 -8.85 -11.82
CA GLU A 254 -14.69 -7.87 -11.17
C GLU A 254 -16.09 -8.46 -10.93
N ASP A 255 -16.68 -9.09 -11.95
CA ASP A 255 -17.99 -9.73 -11.85
C ASP A 255 -18.00 -10.89 -10.86
N ILE A 256 -16.95 -11.71 -10.84
CA ILE A 256 -16.80 -12.81 -9.86
C ILE A 256 -16.75 -12.26 -8.43
N LEU A 257 -15.99 -11.18 -8.20
CA LEU A 257 -15.92 -10.54 -6.88
C LEU A 257 -17.27 -9.96 -6.46
N TRP A 258 -18.00 -9.35 -7.38
CA TRP A 258 -19.36 -8.86 -7.13
C TRP A 258 -20.32 -10.00 -6.81
N ALA A 259 -20.28 -11.10 -7.56
CA ALA A 259 -21.13 -12.27 -7.31
C ALA A 259 -20.93 -12.80 -5.90
N VAL A 260 -19.67 -12.95 -5.45
CA VAL A 260 -19.34 -13.37 -4.08
C VAL A 260 -19.80 -12.35 -3.05
N ALA A 261 -19.56 -11.06 -3.28
CA ALA A 261 -19.92 -9.99 -2.35
C ALA A 261 -21.45 -9.81 -2.20
N MET A 262 -22.22 -10.26 -3.19
CA MET A 262 -23.69 -10.23 -3.20
C MET A 262 -24.34 -11.49 -2.60
N LEU A 263 -23.56 -12.52 -2.26
CA LEU A 263 -24.11 -13.70 -1.61
C LEU A 263 -24.64 -13.33 -0.21
N PRO A 264 -25.85 -13.81 0.16
CA PRO A 264 -26.37 -13.63 1.51
C PRO A 264 -25.40 -14.13 2.58
N GLU A 265 -24.68 -15.23 2.34
CA GLU A 265 -23.70 -15.79 3.29
C GLU A 265 -22.46 -14.90 3.48
N PHE A 266 -22.18 -14.03 2.52
CA PHE A 266 -21.12 -13.03 2.66
C PHE A 266 -21.61 -11.79 3.39
N GLN A 267 -22.85 -11.35 3.11
CA GLN A 267 -23.42 -10.13 3.66
C GLN A 267 -24.00 -10.32 5.06
N LEU A 268 -24.52 -11.51 5.35
CA LEU A 268 -25.28 -11.86 6.53
C LEU A 268 -24.61 -13.03 7.24
N ILE A 269 -24.66 -13.01 8.56
CA ILE A 269 -24.27 -14.13 9.40
C ILE A 269 -25.57 -14.77 9.86
N TYR A 270 -25.78 -16.04 9.47
CA TYR A 270 -26.90 -16.87 9.90
C TYR A 270 -26.59 -17.55 11.24
#